data_AF-A0A1T5I3Z8-F1
#
_entry.id   AF-A0A1T5I3Z8-F1
#
_cell.length_a   1.000
_cell.length_b   1.000
_cell.length_c   1.000
_cell.angle_alpha   90.00
_cell.angle_beta   90.00
_cell.angle_gamma   90.00
#
_symmetry.space_group_name_H-M   'P 1'
#
loop_
_entity.id
_entity.type
_entity.pdbx_description
1 polymer ?
#
loop_
_entity_poly.entity_id
_entity_poly.type
_entity_poly.pdbx_seq_one_letter_code
_entity_poly.pdbx_strand_id
1 'polypeptide(L)'
;MALWGGRFSQAADIRFKQFNDSLRFDYRLAEQDIVGSIAWSKALRQVNVLTETEQQQLELALNELKLAVMEDPEQILASDAEDIHSWVEQQLIAKVGDLGKKLHTGRSRNDQVATDLKLWCRQQGQQLLLMLDKLQQQLVTVARQHQATVLPGYTHLQRAQPVTFAHWCLAYVEMLERDHSRLNDAMTRLDTCPLGSGALAGTAYPIDREVLAHNLGFQRATRNSLDSVSDRDHVMELLSTASISMLHLSRMAEDLIFYNSGESNFIELDDAVTSGSSLMPQKKNPDALELIRGKCGRVYGAMAAMMMTVKALPLAYNKDMQEDKEGLFDALDSWHDCMEMAALCFEGIKINQDRTLEAAMQGYSNATELADYLVAKGIPFREAHHIVGVAVVAAIAKGCALEELSLEEMKQFSTVIENDVYPILTIESCLDKRCALGGVAPNQVDYAIGQAEKRLDKRYSPNVKVRGARLTDLDAIEGMVVYWAGLGENLPRNRNELVRDIGSFAVAENHGVVTGCASLYVYDSGLAEIRSLGVEAGWQQQGQGKAIVEHLLDKATQMAIKKVFVLTRVPEFFMKRGFTPTSKALLPEKVMKDCDRCPRQHACDEVALEVWLDQAQHIPTVNVA
;
A
#
# COMPACT_ATOMS: atom_id res chain seq x y z
N MET A 1 14.42 6.08 37.85
CA MET A 1 15.84 5.61 37.93
C MET A 1 16.20 5.07 36.56
N ALA A 2 17.34 5.46 36.00
CA ALA A 2 17.82 4.89 34.74
C ALA A 2 18.06 3.38 34.89
N LEU A 3 17.80 2.60 33.84
CA LEU A 3 17.92 1.13 33.83
C LEU A 3 19.36 0.63 34.05
N TRP A 4 20.33 1.53 33.97
CA TRP A 4 21.76 1.29 34.10
C TRP A 4 22.38 2.16 35.22
N GLY A 5 21.81 2.15 36.43
CA GLY A 5 22.25 3.04 37.53
C GLY A 5 23.39 2.52 38.42
N GLY A 6 23.50 1.20 38.63
CA GLY A 6 24.34 0.62 39.69
C GLY A 6 25.85 0.84 39.56
N ARG A 7 26.33 1.26 38.38
CA ARG A 7 27.75 1.49 38.08
C ARG A 7 28.18 2.95 38.20
N PHE A 8 27.24 3.89 38.36
CA PHE A 8 27.51 5.33 38.30
C PHE A 8 27.58 5.93 39.70
N SER A 9 28.61 6.75 39.95
CA SER A 9 28.80 7.45 41.23
C SER A 9 28.16 8.84 41.28
N GLN A 10 27.64 9.34 40.16
CA GLN A 10 27.01 10.66 40.02
C GLN A 10 25.83 10.60 39.06
N ALA A 11 24.91 11.55 39.17
CA ALA A 11 23.82 11.72 38.21
C ALA A 11 24.33 12.23 36.86
N ALA A 12 23.60 11.92 35.79
CA ALA A 12 23.87 12.46 34.46
C ALA A 12 23.66 13.99 34.42
N ASP A 13 24.47 14.68 33.62
CA ASP A 13 24.26 16.09 33.30
C ASP A 13 22.95 16.25 32.50
N ILE A 14 22.17 17.29 32.79
CA ILE A 14 20.86 17.54 32.15
C ILE A 14 21.02 17.70 30.63
N ARG A 15 22.11 18.32 30.16
CA ARG A 15 22.39 18.49 28.73
C ARG A 15 22.68 17.15 28.06
N PHE A 16 23.38 16.26 28.76
CA PHE A 16 23.64 14.92 28.26
C PHE A 16 22.35 14.11 28.18
N LYS A 17 21.48 14.19 29.21
CA LYS A 17 20.16 13.54 29.19
C LYS A 17 19.34 14.01 27.98
N GLN A 18 19.19 15.32 27.78
CA GLN A 18 18.45 15.86 26.63
C GLN A 18 19.03 15.45 25.26
N PHE A 19 20.34 15.29 25.15
CA PHE A 19 21.02 14.85 23.93
C PHE A 19 20.91 13.34 23.69
N ASN A 20 20.83 12.55 24.76
CA ASN A 20 20.85 11.09 24.73
C ASN A 20 19.44 10.47 24.63
N ASP A 21 18.44 11.12 25.23
CA ASP A 21 17.09 10.58 25.33
C ASP A 21 16.41 10.53 23.96
N SER A 22 15.74 9.41 23.67
CA SER A 22 15.01 9.19 22.42
C SER A 22 13.49 9.17 22.57
N LEU A 23 12.96 9.25 23.79
CA LEU A 23 11.52 9.18 24.05
C LEU A 23 10.68 10.12 23.17
N ARG A 24 11.21 11.31 22.86
CA ARG A 24 10.56 12.32 22.00
C ARG A 24 10.23 11.84 20.57
N PHE A 25 10.86 10.77 20.10
CA PHE A 25 10.62 10.20 18.77
C PHE A 25 10.40 8.68 18.78
N ASP A 26 11.04 7.93 19.68
CA ASP A 26 10.90 6.47 19.74
C ASP A 26 9.61 6.00 20.43
N TYR A 27 8.82 6.90 21.03
CA TYR A 27 7.46 6.58 21.48
C TYR A 27 6.58 5.99 20.36
N ARG A 28 6.91 6.27 19.09
CA ARG A 28 6.29 5.65 17.90
C ARG A 28 6.44 4.12 17.85
N LEU A 29 7.37 3.55 18.61
CA LEU A 29 7.63 2.11 18.69
C LEU A 29 6.93 1.43 19.88
N ALA A 30 6.09 2.15 20.63
CA ALA A 30 5.47 1.64 21.85
C ALA A 30 4.67 0.34 21.64
N GLU A 31 3.88 0.28 20.57
CA GLU A 31 3.12 -0.92 20.23
C GLU A 31 4.04 -2.11 19.92
N GLN A 32 5.11 -1.87 19.17
CA GLN A 32 6.08 -2.91 18.79
C GLN A 32 6.86 -3.40 20.00
N ASP A 33 7.30 -2.51 20.89
CA ASP A 33 7.98 -2.86 22.16
C ASP A 33 7.10 -3.75 23.04
N ILE A 34 5.82 -3.38 23.19
CA ILE A 34 4.86 -4.14 24.00
C ILE A 34 4.61 -5.53 23.39
N VAL A 35 4.41 -5.60 22.07
CA VAL A 35 4.24 -6.89 21.35
C VAL A 35 5.49 -7.76 21.47
N GLY A 36 6.68 -7.18 21.29
CA GLY A 36 7.98 -7.84 21.49
C GLY A 36 8.13 -8.36 22.92
N SER A 37 7.69 -7.58 23.90
CA SER A 37 7.70 -7.92 25.33
C SER A 37 6.74 -9.06 25.68
N ILE A 38 5.54 -9.10 25.08
CA ILE A 38 4.61 -10.22 25.25
C ILE A 38 5.24 -11.52 24.72
N ALA A 39 5.82 -11.49 23.51
CA ALA A 39 6.47 -12.66 22.93
C ALA A 39 7.68 -13.12 23.75
N TRP A 40 8.46 -12.18 24.28
CA TRP A 40 9.59 -12.48 25.16
C TRP A 40 9.14 -13.15 26.46
N SER A 41 8.02 -12.71 27.07
CA SER A 41 7.47 -13.35 28.27
C SER A 41 7.13 -14.83 28.02
N LYS A 42 6.61 -15.16 26.83
CA LYS A 42 6.31 -16.55 26.41
C LYS A 42 7.58 -17.37 26.25
N ALA A 43 8.64 -16.78 25.68
CA ALA A 43 9.95 -17.44 25.58
C ALA A 43 10.56 -17.72 26.96
N LEU A 44 10.47 -16.78 27.91
CA LEU A 44 10.96 -16.97 29.27
C LEU A 44 10.21 -18.08 30.04
N ARG A 45 8.90 -18.22 29.80
CA ARG A 45 8.11 -19.35 30.31
C ARG A 45 8.63 -20.69 29.77
N GLN A 46 8.93 -20.79 28.48
CA GLN A 46 9.43 -22.04 27.86
C GLN A 46 10.73 -22.53 28.50
N VAL A 47 11.58 -21.61 28.98
CA VAL A 47 12.85 -21.94 29.65
C VAL A 47 12.76 -21.89 31.18
N ASN A 48 11.55 -21.91 31.74
CA ASN A 48 11.27 -21.94 33.18
C ASN A 48 11.85 -20.76 34.00
N VAL A 49 12.08 -19.61 33.37
CA VAL A 49 12.40 -18.36 34.08
C VAL A 49 11.14 -17.75 34.69
N LEU A 50 10.00 -17.90 34.00
CA LEU A 50 8.68 -17.54 34.47
C LEU A 50 7.82 -18.78 34.63
N THR A 51 7.00 -18.80 35.68
CA THR A 51 5.88 -19.75 35.79
C THR A 51 4.75 -19.38 34.85
N GLU A 52 3.80 -20.29 34.63
CA GLU A 52 2.57 -20.04 33.86
C GLU A 52 1.85 -18.77 34.32
N THR A 53 1.60 -18.69 35.63
CA THR A 53 0.83 -17.60 36.24
C THR A 53 1.56 -16.27 36.11
N GLU A 54 2.88 -16.26 36.29
CA GLU A 54 3.71 -15.07 36.12
C GLU A 54 3.67 -14.56 34.67
N GLN A 55 3.76 -15.46 33.69
CA GLN A 55 3.69 -15.09 32.28
C GLN A 55 2.31 -14.52 31.92
N GLN A 56 1.22 -15.14 32.37
CA GLN A 56 -0.14 -14.67 32.13
C GLN A 56 -0.39 -13.29 32.77
N GLN A 57 0.13 -13.05 33.97
CA GLN A 57 0.03 -11.74 34.64
C GLN A 57 0.78 -10.64 33.86
N LEU A 58 1.99 -10.95 33.35
CA LEU A 58 2.75 -10.02 32.52
C LEU A 58 2.02 -9.72 31.20
N GLU A 59 1.51 -10.74 30.51
CA GLU A 59 0.78 -10.58 29.24
C GLU A 59 -0.51 -9.77 29.41
N LEU A 60 -1.27 -10.00 30.49
CA LEU A 60 -2.45 -9.20 30.79
C LEU A 60 -2.08 -7.72 31.01
N ALA A 61 -1.07 -7.45 31.85
CA ALA A 61 -0.63 -6.09 32.14
C ALA A 61 -0.12 -5.36 30.89
N LEU A 62 0.61 -6.06 30.03
CA LEU A 62 1.12 -5.55 28.75
C LEU A 62 -0.01 -5.30 27.74
N ASN A 63 -1.00 -6.17 27.64
CA ASN A 63 -2.16 -5.95 26.76
C ASN A 63 -2.99 -4.74 27.20
N GLU A 64 -3.21 -4.58 28.50
CA GLU A 64 -3.87 -3.38 29.03
C GLU A 64 -3.04 -2.10 28.77
N LEU A 65 -1.72 -2.17 28.88
CA LEU A 65 -0.83 -1.05 28.52
C LEU A 65 -0.90 -0.74 27.02
N LYS A 66 -0.94 -1.77 26.17
CA LYS A 66 -1.10 -1.62 24.73
C LYS A 66 -2.38 -0.88 24.38
N LEU A 67 -3.51 -1.26 24.98
CA LEU A 67 -4.79 -0.59 24.77
C LEU A 67 -4.74 0.89 25.16
N ALA A 68 -4.12 1.20 26.31
CA ALA A 68 -3.94 2.59 26.73
C ALA A 68 -3.08 3.41 25.75
N VAL A 69 -1.97 2.82 25.26
CA VAL A 69 -1.10 3.45 24.25
C VAL A 69 -1.82 3.66 22.92
N MET A 70 -2.67 2.73 22.49
CA MET A 70 -3.47 2.87 21.26
C MET A 70 -4.55 3.96 21.39
N GLU A 71 -5.09 4.17 22.58
CA GLU A 71 -6.09 5.21 22.85
C GLU A 71 -5.47 6.61 22.89
N ASP A 72 -4.31 6.75 23.55
CA ASP A 72 -3.56 8.00 23.65
C ASP A 72 -2.04 7.72 23.64
N PRO A 73 -1.39 7.76 22.46
CA PRO A 73 0.06 7.54 22.38
C PRO A 73 0.87 8.72 22.92
N GLU A 74 0.32 9.94 22.95
CA GLU A 74 1.03 11.14 23.40
C GLU A 74 1.21 11.18 24.93
N GLN A 75 0.40 10.42 25.69
CA GLN A 75 0.58 10.25 27.14
C GLN A 75 2.02 9.84 27.52
N ILE A 76 2.71 9.14 26.62
CA ILE A 76 4.10 8.67 26.82
C ILE A 76 5.04 9.87 26.98
N LEU A 77 4.82 10.95 26.21
CA LEU A 77 5.67 12.13 26.15
C LEU A 77 5.63 12.97 27.44
N ALA A 78 4.65 12.73 28.32
CA ALA A 78 4.60 13.35 29.64
C ALA A 78 5.62 12.75 30.64
N SER A 79 6.25 11.63 30.29
CA SER A 79 7.25 10.97 31.13
C SER A 79 8.66 11.52 30.94
N ASP A 80 9.50 11.40 31.97
CA ASP A 80 10.94 11.71 31.94
C ASP A 80 11.81 10.46 31.68
N ALA A 81 11.20 9.40 31.14
CA ALA A 81 11.91 8.18 30.74
C ALA A 81 12.95 8.47 29.64
N GLU A 82 14.06 7.72 29.62
CA GLU A 82 15.13 7.89 28.61
C GLU A 82 14.63 7.54 27.20
N ASP A 83 13.89 6.45 27.11
CA ASP A 83 13.41 5.85 25.86
C ASP A 83 12.10 5.08 26.10
N ILE A 84 11.46 4.64 25.02
CA ILE A 84 10.22 3.87 25.09
C ILE A 84 10.36 2.58 25.90
N HIS A 85 11.50 1.89 25.81
CA HIS A 85 11.75 0.64 26.53
C HIS A 85 11.76 0.88 28.06
N SER A 86 12.40 1.96 28.51
CA SER A 86 12.39 2.41 29.91
C SER A 86 10.99 2.75 30.39
N TRP A 87 10.20 3.40 29.52
CA TRP A 87 8.83 3.75 29.83
C TRP A 87 7.97 2.50 30.03
N VAL A 88 8.01 1.54 29.09
CA VAL A 88 7.25 0.28 29.20
C VAL A 88 7.64 -0.51 30.45
N GLU A 89 8.94 -0.62 30.75
CA GLU A 89 9.42 -1.31 31.95
C GLU A 89 8.92 -0.62 33.23
N GLN A 90 8.95 0.71 33.30
CA GLN A 90 8.42 1.47 34.44
C GLN A 90 6.93 1.27 34.64
N GLN A 91 6.13 1.35 33.57
CA GLN A 91 4.68 1.13 33.63
C GLN A 91 4.35 -0.30 34.06
N LEU A 92 5.09 -1.28 33.54
CA LEU A 92 4.91 -2.68 33.90
C LEU A 92 5.26 -2.94 35.38
N ILE A 93 6.37 -2.39 35.87
CA ILE A 93 6.75 -2.50 37.29
C ILE A 93 5.72 -1.81 38.19
N ALA A 94 5.21 -0.64 37.80
CA ALA A 94 4.16 0.04 38.55
C ALA A 94 2.89 -0.82 38.69
N LYS A 95 2.62 -1.68 37.71
CA LYS A 95 1.43 -2.51 37.63
C LYS A 95 1.56 -3.87 38.30
N VAL A 96 2.69 -4.57 38.11
CA VAL A 96 2.90 -5.94 38.61
C VAL A 96 4.05 -6.08 39.61
N GLY A 97 4.65 -4.95 40.03
CA GLY A 97 5.72 -4.93 41.03
C GLY A 97 7.00 -5.62 40.57
N ASP A 98 7.61 -6.41 41.46
CA ASP A 98 8.87 -7.11 41.19
C ASP A 98 8.79 -8.13 40.05
N LEU A 99 7.59 -8.60 39.70
CA LEU A 99 7.39 -9.45 38.54
C LEU A 99 7.80 -8.74 37.24
N GLY A 100 7.53 -7.44 37.12
CA GLY A 100 7.92 -6.64 35.94
C GLY A 100 9.43 -6.63 35.73
N LYS A 101 10.21 -6.69 36.83
CA LYS A 101 11.67 -6.73 36.78
C LYS A 101 12.23 -8.05 36.23
N LYS A 102 11.44 -9.13 36.20
CA LYS A 102 11.86 -10.41 35.61
C LYS A 102 11.85 -10.39 34.08
N LEU A 103 11.04 -9.53 33.45
CA LEU A 103 10.84 -9.55 32.00
C LEU A 103 12.13 -9.31 31.21
N HIS A 104 13.04 -8.49 31.71
CA HIS A 104 14.29 -8.17 31.00
C HIS A 104 15.35 -9.30 31.08
N THR A 105 15.07 -10.41 31.77
CA THR A 105 16.00 -11.54 31.89
C THR A 105 16.41 -12.06 30.51
N GLY A 106 17.71 -12.15 30.24
CA GLY A 106 18.24 -12.70 28.99
C GLY A 106 18.06 -11.83 27.74
N ARG A 107 17.52 -10.61 27.87
CA ARG A 107 17.29 -9.63 26.79
C ARG A 107 18.25 -8.45 26.92
N SER A 108 18.45 -7.69 25.84
CA SER A 108 19.15 -6.42 25.83
C SER A 108 18.31 -5.34 25.15
N ARG A 109 18.66 -4.07 25.34
CA ARG A 109 18.06 -2.99 24.53
C ARG A 109 18.50 -3.11 23.06
N ASN A 110 19.66 -3.70 22.79
CA ASN A 110 20.21 -3.81 21.43
C ASN A 110 19.36 -4.74 20.53
N ASP A 111 18.99 -5.92 21.01
CA ASP A 111 18.14 -6.84 20.25
C ASP A 111 16.65 -6.47 20.34
N GLN A 112 16.23 -5.82 21.42
CA GLN A 112 14.88 -5.26 21.58
C GLN A 112 14.61 -4.16 20.53
N VAL A 113 15.41 -3.08 20.49
CA VAL A 113 15.19 -1.96 19.56
C VAL A 113 15.31 -2.40 18.09
N ALA A 114 16.20 -3.35 17.79
CA ALA A 114 16.32 -3.91 16.44
C ALA A 114 15.08 -4.71 16.03
N THR A 115 14.42 -5.37 17.00
CA THR A 115 13.16 -6.09 16.77
C THR A 115 12.02 -5.10 16.56
N ASP A 116 11.91 -4.10 17.43
CA ASP A 116 10.83 -3.12 17.42
C ASP A 116 10.84 -2.31 16.12
N LEU A 117 12.03 -1.88 15.68
CA LEU A 117 12.20 -1.17 14.42
C LEU A 117 11.83 -2.03 13.20
N LYS A 118 12.22 -3.32 13.17
CA LYS A 118 11.84 -4.23 12.07
C LYS A 118 10.34 -4.50 12.05
N LEU A 119 9.70 -4.67 13.21
CA LEU A 119 8.23 -4.80 13.29
C LEU A 119 7.53 -3.54 12.76
N TRP A 120 8.02 -2.36 13.14
CA TRP A 120 7.49 -1.10 12.64
C TRP A 120 7.69 -0.94 11.13
N CYS A 121 8.89 -1.25 10.62
CA CYS A 121 9.19 -1.23 9.18
C CYS A 121 8.27 -2.15 8.39
N ARG A 122 7.93 -3.33 8.93
CA ARG A 122 6.98 -4.25 8.28
C ARG A 122 5.59 -3.64 8.15
N GLN A 123 5.10 -3.03 9.22
CA GLN A 123 3.80 -2.36 9.20
C GLN A 123 3.79 -1.19 8.21
N GLN A 124 4.81 -0.34 8.24
CA GLN A 124 4.88 0.82 7.34
C GLN A 124 5.08 0.42 5.88
N GLY A 125 5.94 -0.55 5.60
CA GLY A 125 6.14 -1.05 4.25
C GLY A 125 4.86 -1.62 3.63
N GLN A 126 4.00 -2.28 4.43
CA GLN A 126 2.70 -2.72 3.95
C GLN A 126 1.77 -1.54 3.60
N GLN A 127 1.76 -0.48 4.41
CA GLN A 127 0.98 0.73 4.11
C GLN A 127 1.48 1.44 2.85
N LEU A 128 2.80 1.53 2.68
CA LEU A 128 3.42 2.12 1.49
C LEU A 128 3.13 1.32 0.21
N LEU A 129 3.10 -0.03 0.28
CA LEU A 129 2.67 -0.87 -0.84
C LEU A 129 1.21 -0.58 -1.24
N LEU A 130 0.31 -0.47 -0.26
CA LEU A 130 -1.09 -0.12 -0.52
C LEU A 130 -1.24 1.28 -1.15
N MET A 131 -0.42 2.24 -0.70
CA MET A 131 -0.45 3.59 -1.25
C MET A 131 0.12 3.65 -2.68
N LEU A 132 1.17 2.88 -2.98
CA LEU A 132 1.68 2.70 -4.35
C LEU A 132 0.61 2.09 -5.26
N ASP A 133 -0.14 1.10 -4.77
CA ASP A 133 -1.24 0.49 -5.51
C ASP A 133 -2.38 1.50 -5.75
N LYS A 134 -2.75 2.30 -4.73
CA LYS A 134 -3.76 3.36 -4.84
C LYS A 134 -3.37 4.40 -5.91
N LEU A 135 -2.12 4.88 -5.89
CA LEU A 135 -1.63 5.85 -6.87
C LEU A 135 -1.58 5.26 -8.29
N GLN A 136 -1.08 4.03 -8.45
CA GLN A 136 -1.10 3.34 -9.74
C GLN A 136 -2.53 3.16 -10.25
N GLN A 137 -3.47 2.75 -9.39
CA GLN A 137 -4.88 2.60 -9.76
C GLN A 137 -5.50 3.92 -10.24
N GLN A 138 -5.18 5.03 -9.58
CA GLN A 138 -5.65 6.35 -9.99
C GLN A 138 -5.10 6.73 -11.38
N LEU A 139 -3.80 6.55 -11.61
CA LEU A 139 -3.17 6.80 -12.91
C LEU A 139 -3.76 5.93 -14.04
N VAL A 140 -4.00 4.65 -13.76
CA VAL A 140 -4.64 3.70 -14.68
C VAL A 140 -6.08 4.13 -14.99
N THR A 141 -6.81 4.60 -13.98
CA THR A 141 -8.19 5.09 -14.14
C THR A 141 -8.25 6.33 -15.02
N VAL A 142 -7.36 7.31 -14.79
CA VAL A 142 -7.22 8.50 -15.64
C VAL A 142 -6.75 8.12 -17.05
N ALA A 143 -5.83 7.17 -17.19
CA ALA A 143 -5.39 6.66 -18.49
C ALA A 143 -6.56 6.03 -19.27
N ARG A 144 -7.42 5.26 -18.59
CA ARG A 144 -8.62 4.66 -19.18
C ARG A 144 -9.62 5.73 -19.65
N GLN A 145 -9.79 6.81 -18.90
CA GLN A 145 -10.67 7.93 -19.28
C GLN A 145 -10.14 8.75 -20.46
N HIS A 146 -8.81 8.86 -20.58
CA HIS A 146 -8.13 9.73 -21.55
C HIS A 146 -7.33 8.96 -22.62
N GLN A 147 -7.77 7.74 -22.98
CA GLN A 147 -7.08 6.89 -23.97
C GLN A 147 -6.87 7.59 -25.32
N ALA A 148 -7.88 8.31 -25.79
CA ALA A 148 -7.86 9.01 -27.08
C ALA A 148 -7.40 10.47 -26.98
N THR A 149 -7.15 10.99 -25.77
CA THR A 149 -6.74 12.38 -25.60
C THR A 149 -5.29 12.54 -26.03
N VAL A 150 -5.08 13.17 -27.18
CA VAL A 150 -3.76 13.47 -27.74
C VAL A 150 -3.00 14.40 -26.81
N LEU A 151 -1.69 14.18 -26.68
CA LEU A 151 -0.77 15.05 -25.95
C LEU A 151 0.50 15.23 -26.80
N PRO A 152 1.08 16.43 -26.91
CA PRO A 152 2.40 16.58 -27.52
C PRO A 152 3.44 15.82 -26.69
N GLY A 153 4.17 14.89 -27.31
CA GLY A 153 5.30 14.22 -26.67
C GLY A 153 6.54 15.13 -26.67
N TYR A 154 7.34 15.04 -25.60
CA TYR A 154 8.48 15.93 -25.41
C TYR A 154 9.79 15.17 -25.28
N THR A 155 10.83 15.71 -25.90
CA THR A 155 12.24 15.44 -25.55
C THR A 155 12.96 16.78 -25.48
N HIS A 156 13.78 17.02 -24.44
CA HIS A 156 14.39 18.33 -24.19
C HIS A 156 13.38 19.49 -24.04
N LEU A 157 12.16 19.18 -23.58
CA LEU A 157 11.01 20.10 -23.55
C LEU A 157 10.63 20.68 -24.95
N GLN A 158 11.15 20.08 -26.03
CA GLN A 158 10.76 20.37 -27.41
C GLN A 158 9.72 19.35 -27.86
N ARG A 159 8.73 19.81 -28.64
CA ARG A 159 7.72 18.95 -29.23
C ARG A 159 8.40 17.95 -30.17
N ALA A 160 8.22 16.67 -29.89
CA ALA A 160 8.80 15.57 -30.64
C ALA A 160 7.70 14.92 -31.50
N GLN A 161 7.00 13.93 -30.95
CA GLN A 161 5.96 13.17 -31.66
C GLN A 161 4.66 13.21 -30.86
N PRO A 162 3.49 13.16 -31.51
CA PRO A 162 2.22 13.02 -30.81
C PRO A 162 2.18 11.73 -29.97
N VAL A 163 1.68 11.85 -28.75
CA VAL A 163 1.35 10.73 -27.86
C VAL A 163 -0.07 10.91 -27.33
N THR A 164 -0.48 10.14 -26.33
CA THR A 164 -1.74 10.36 -25.60
C THR A 164 -1.47 10.61 -24.13
N PHE A 165 -2.39 11.32 -23.45
CA PHE A 165 -2.32 11.53 -22.01
C PHE A 165 -2.32 10.19 -21.25
N ALA A 166 -3.07 9.20 -21.75
CA ALA A 166 -3.02 7.84 -21.23
C ALA A 166 -1.64 7.19 -21.32
N HIS A 167 -0.94 7.34 -22.45
CA HIS A 167 0.40 6.81 -22.61
C HIS A 167 1.40 7.48 -21.64
N TRP A 168 1.25 8.78 -21.40
CA TRP A 168 2.01 9.51 -20.39
C TRP A 168 1.72 9.02 -18.96
N CYS A 169 0.45 8.82 -18.58
CA CYS A 169 0.09 8.25 -17.27
C CYS A 169 0.73 6.87 -17.05
N LEU A 170 0.66 6.01 -18.06
CA LEU A 170 1.22 4.65 -17.98
C LEU A 170 2.74 4.63 -17.86
N ALA A 171 3.45 5.66 -18.36
CA ALA A 171 4.88 5.78 -18.14
C ALA A 171 5.20 5.88 -16.64
N TYR A 172 4.40 6.62 -15.87
CA TYR A 172 4.54 6.72 -14.41
C TYR A 172 4.05 5.47 -13.68
N VAL A 173 3.01 4.79 -14.18
CA VAL A 173 2.60 3.48 -13.65
C VAL A 173 3.77 2.48 -13.67
N GLU A 174 4.52 2.42 -14.76
CA GLU A 174 5.67 1.52 -14.87
C GLU A 174 6.86 1.96 -13.99
N MET A 175 7.02 3.25 -13.69
CA MET A 175 7.99 3.72 -12.69
C MET A 175 7.61 3.23 -11.29
N LEU A 176 6.36 3.43 -10.90
CA LEU A 176 5.83 3.03 -9.59
C LEU A 176 5.78 1.51 -9.43
N GLU A 177 5.58 0.74 -10.50
CA GLU A 177 5.65 -0.72 -10.45
C GLU A 177 7.03 -1.22 -10.02
N ARG A 178 8.10 -0.58 -10.51
CA ARG A 178 9.47 -0.89 -10.07
C ARG A 178 9.71 -0.45 -8.62
N ASP A 179 9.05 0.60 -8.16
CA ASP A 179 9.13 1.01 -6.75
C ASP A 179 8.44 0.00 -5.84
N HIS A 180 7.26 -0.47 -6.26
CA HIS A 180 6.52 -1.53 -5.59
C HIS A 180 7.34 -2.81 -5.50
N SER A 181 7.99 -3.25 -6.59
CA SER A 181 8.84 -4.45 -6.56
C SER A 181 10.04 -4.29 -5.63
N ARG A 182 10.71 -3.13 -5.63
CA ARG A 182 11.84 -2.86 -4.72
C ARG A 182 11.42 -2.87 -3.27
N LEU A 183 10.27 -2.25 -2.95
CA LEU A 183 9.74 -2.24 -1.59
C LEU A 183 9.42 -3.66 -1.12
N ASN A 184 8.79 -4.49 -1.96
CA ASN A 184 8.49 -5.87 -1.63
C ASN A 184 9.76 -6.73 -1.40
N ASP A 185 10.82 -6.49 -2.18
CA ASP A 185 12.09 -7.18 -2.00
C ASP A 185 12.80 -6.75 -0.70
N ALA A 186 12.78 -5.46 -0.37
CA ALA A 186 13.31 -4.92 0.89
C ALA A 186 12.54 -5.51 2.09
N MET A 187 11.21 -5.58 1.99
CA MET A 187 10.32 -6.20 2.96
C MET A 187 10.64 -7.68 3.19
N THR A 188 10.98 -8.40 2.13
CA THR A 188 11.39 -9.81 2.23
C THR A 188 12.72 -9.96 3.00
N ARG A 189 13.69 -9.06 2.78
CA ARG A 189 14.99 -9.09 3.49
C ARG A 189 14.87 -8.72 4.96
N LEU A 190 14.06 -7.70 5.28
CA LEU A 190 13.89 -7.23 6.65
C LEU A 190 13.04 -8.17 7.52
N ASP A 191 12.35 -9.16 6.94
CA ASP A 191 11.51 -10.14 7.63
C ASP A 191 12.33 -11.23 8.38
N THR A 192 13.25 -10.79 9.22
CA THR A 192 14.11 -11.64 10.05
C THR A 192 14.19 -11.12 11.49
N CYS A 193 13.92 -11.99 12.46
CA CYS A 193 13.81 -11.61 13.87
C CYS A 193 15.17 -11.57 14.58
N PRO A 194 15.61 -10.41 15.12
CA PRO A 194 16.86 -10.31 15.87
C PRO A 194 16.71 -10.68 17.36
N LEU A 195 15.50 -10.73 17.90
CA LEU A 195 15.24 -10.99 19.32
C LEU A 195 15.89 -12.30 19.82
N GLY A 196 16.50 -12.26 21.00
CA GLY A 196 17.29 -13.36 21.56
C GLY A 196 18.78 -13.29 21.19
N SER A 197 19.22 -12.25 20.47
CA SER A 197 20.63 -11.96 20.22
C SER A 197 21.33 -11.32 21.43
N GLY A 198 20.56 -10.91 22.46
CA GLY A 198 21.09 -10.25 23.64
C GLY A 198 21.82 -8.97 23.28
N ALA A 199 22.88 -8.64 24.02
CA ALA A 199 23.64 -7.42 23.75
C ALA A 199 24.48 -7.52 22.46
N LEU A 200 25.01 -8.70 22.15
CA LEU A 200 25.86 -8.98 20.98
C LEU A 200 26.20 -10.47 20.79
N ALA A 201 26.12 -11.29 21.84
CA ALA A 201 26.65 -12.66 21.85
C ALA A 201 25.58 -13.76 21.87
N GLY A 202 24.29 -13.40 21.79
CA GLY A 202 23.17 -14.32 22.02
C GLY A 202 22.72 -14.33 23.48
N THR A 203 21.47 -14.71 23.70
CA THR A 203 20.93 -14.94 25.06
C THR A 203 21.58 -16.18 25.70
N ALA A 204 21.82 -16.12 27.01
CA ALA A 204 22.43 -17.22 27.78
C ALA A 204 21.41 -18.30 28.21
N TYR A 205 20.18 -18.22 27.70
CA TYR A 205 19.09 -19.15 27.96
C TYR A 205 18.82 -19.99 26.71
N PRO A 206 18.39 -21.26 26.86
CA PRO A 206 18.10 -22.14 25.73
C PRO A 206 16.74 -21.79 25.07
N ILE A 207 16.57 -20.53 24.67
CA ILE A 207 15.37 -20.02 24.01
C ILE A 207 15.37 -20.47 22.55
N ASP A 208 14.25 -21.05 22.11
CA ASP A 208 14.04 -21.37 20.70
C ASP A 208 13.70 -20.08 19.93
N ARG A 209 14.71 -19.57 19.22
CA ARG A 209 14.59 -18.31 18.46
C ARG A 209 13.73 -18.44 17.21
N GLU A 210 13.60 -19.63 16.63
CA GLU A 210 12.71 -19.82 15.47
C GLU A 210 11.25 -19.79 15.91
N VAL A 211 10.92 -20.42 17.03
CA VAL A 211 9.57 -20.29 17.64
C VAL A 211 9.28 -18.84 18.00
N LEU A 212 10.24 -18.13 18.61
CA LEU A 212 10.08 -16.71 18.93
C LEU A 212 9.87 -15.84 17.69
N ALA A 213 10.62 -16.08 16.61
CA ALA A 213 10.46 -15.38 15.35
C ALA A 213 9.06 -15.56 14.75
N HIS A 214 8.58 -16.81 14.66
CA HIS A 214 7.25 -17.12 14.15
C HIS A 214 6.13 -16.52 15.02
N ASN A 215 6.29 -16.53 16.35
CA ASN A 215 5.32 -15.90 17.26
C ASN A 215 5.20 -14.39 17.06
N LEU A 216 6.27 -13.73 16.62
CA LEU A 216 6.30 -12.32 16.22
C LEU A 216 5.94 -12.10 14.73
N GLY A 217 5.57 -13.18 14.05
CA GLY A 217 5.18 -13.17 12.64
C GLY A 217 6.33 -12.98 11.66
N PHE A 218 7.59 -13.08 12.10
CA PHE A 218 8.75 -13.06 11.19
C PHE A 218 8.91 -14.39 10.46
N GLN A 219 9.51 -14.39 9.27
CA GLN A 219 9.81 -15.62 8.52
C GLN A 219 10.79 -16.54 9.25
N ARG A 220 11.80 -15.98 9.94
CA ARG A 220 12.84 -16.76 10.64
C ARG A 220 13.64 -15.92 11.63
N ALA A 221 14.40 -16.58 12.49
CA ALA A 221 15.45 -15.94 13.28
C ALA A 221 16.66 -15.50 12.43
N THR A 222 17.35 -14.45 12.87
CA THR A 222 18.68 -14.08 12.34
C THR A 222 19.74 -15.12 12.74
N ARG A 223 20.84 -15.21 11.98
CA ARG A 223 21.83 -16.31 12.12
C ARG A 223 23.07 -15.95 12.92
N ASN A 224 23.31 -14.67 13.19
CA ASN A 224 24.50 -14.19 13.87
C ASN A 224 24.13 -13.02 14.80
N SER A 225 24.44 -13.12 16.08
CA SER A 225 24.04 -12.15 17.10
C SER A 225 24.79 -10.82 16.99
N LEU A 226 26.07 -10.81 16.59
CA LEU A 226 26.83 -9.58 16.35
C LEU A 226 26.17 -8.77 15.25
N ASP A 227 25.91 -9.43 14.12
CA ASP A 227 25.20 -8.86 12.97
C ASP A 227 23.80 -8.36 13.36
N SER A 228 23.03 -9.18 14.08
CA SER A 228 21.64 -8.85 14.45
C SER A 228 21.48 -7.54 15.21
N VAL A 229 22.45 -7.21 16.07
CA VAL A 229 22.41 -5.99 16.87
C VAL A 229 23.10 -4.80 16.19
N SER A 230 23.86 -5.05 15.12
CA SER A 230 24.57 -4.04 14.34
C SER A 230 23.96 -3.76 12.96
N ASP A 231 22.99 -4.57 12.50
CA ASP A 231 22.35 -4.46 11.19
C ASP A 231 21.42 -3.25 11.12
N ARG A 232 21.65 -2.39 10.10
CA ARG A 232 20.74 -1.30 9.67
C ARG A 232 20.56 -1.28 8.15
N ASP A 233 20.84 -2.38 7.46
CA ASP A 233 20.71 -2.47 6.00
C ASP A 233 19.26 -2.24 5.59
N HIS A 234 18.31 -2.81 6.32
CA HIS A 234 16.88 -2.59 6.10
C HIS A 234 16.45 -1.11 6.16
N VAL A 235 17.07 -0.31 7.04
CA VAL A 235 16.82 1.15 7.13
C VAL A 235 17.37 1.86 5.89
N MET A 236 18.64 1.60 5.55
CA MET A 236 19.29 2.19 4.37
C MET A 236 18.56 1.80 3.08
N GLU A 237 18.07 0.57 3.00
CA GLU A 237 17.37 0.04 1.84
C GLU A 237 15.96 0.64 1.66
N LEU A 238 15.20 0.79 2.75
CA LEU A 238 13.92 1.50 2.72
C LEU A 238 14.10 2.97 2.34
N LEU A 239 15.11 3.65 2.90
CA LEU A 239 15.45 5.03 2.54
C LEU A 239 15.87 5.15 1.07
N SER A 240 16.63 4.20 0.54
CA SER A 240 16.99 4.16 -0.88
C SER A 240 15.75 3.94 -1.76
N THR A 241 14.84 3.06 -1.37
CA THR A 241 13.61 2.78 -2.10
C THR A 241 12.71 4.02 -2.13
N ALA A 242 12.50 4.65 -0.98
CA ALA A 242 11.75 5.91 -0.86
C ALA A 242 12.38 7.03 -1.70
N SER A 243 13.72 7.16 -1.69
CA SER A 243 14.44 8.18 -2.47
C SER A 243 14.24 8.01 -3.98
N ILE A 244 14.30 6.77 -4.49
CA ILE A 244 14.05 6.49 -5.91
C ILE A 244 12.60 6.78 -6.28
N SER A 245 11.65 6.39 -5.43
CA SER A 245 10.23 6.65 -5.70
C SER A 245 9.90 8.14 -5.65
N MET A 246 10.46 8.88 -4.70
CA MET A 246 10.34 10.34 -4.63
C MET A 246 10.96 11.04 -5.86
N LEU A 247 12.03 10.49 -6.45
CA LEU A 247 12.54 10.98 -7.73
C LEU A 247 11.53 10.78 -8.86
N HIS A 248 10.83 9.64 -8.92
CA HIS A 248 9.76 9.43 -9.89
C HIS A 248 8.60 10.41 -9.69
N LEU A 249 8.14 10.60 -8.45
CA LEU A 249 7.11 11.58 -8.11
C LEU A 249 7.54 13.01 -8.46
N SER A 250 8.81 13.37 -8.26
CA SER A 250 9.33 14.69 -8.62
C SER A 250 9.28 14.97 -10.12
N ARG A 251 9.50 13.94 -10.96
CA ARG A 251 9.38 14.05 -12.42
C ARG A 251 7.93 14.22 -12.85
N MET A 252 7.02 13.46 -12.24
CA MET A 252 5.58 13.60 -12.48
C MET A 252 5.09 15.00 -12.08
N ALA A 253 5.56 15.49 -10.94
CA ALA A 253 5.29 16.85 -10.49
C ALA A 253 5.81 17.89 -11.48
N GLU A 254 7.04 17.74 -11.99
CA GLU A 254 7.59 18.64 -13.02
C GLU A 254 6.69 18.71 -14.27
N ASP A 255 6.29 17.56 -14.80
CA ASP A 255 5.42 17.48 -15.97
C ASP A 255 4.09 18.18 -15.74
N LEU A 256 3.42 17.90 -14.61
CA LEU A 256 2.13 18.50 -14.28
C LEU A 256 2.23 20.01 -13.98
N ILE A 257 3.30 20.47 -13.34
CA ILE A 257 3.58 21.90 -13.14
C ILE A 257 3.74 22.59 -14.48
N PHE A 258 4.51 22.00 -15.40
CA PHE A 258 4.65 22.51 -16.76
C PHE A 258 3.29 22.52 -17.47
N TYR A 259 2.53 21.42 -17.45
CA TYR A 259 1.24 21.29 -18.12
C TYR A 259 0.17 22.26 -17.62
N ASN A 260 0.20 22.63 -16.34
CA ASN A 260 -0.69 23.60 -15.71
C ASN A 260 -0.27 25.07 -15.94
N SER A 261 0.89 25.32 -16.56
CA SER A 261 1.32 26.70 -16.89
C SER A 261 0.35 27.39 -17.85
N GLY A 262 0.35 28.73 -17.85
CA GLY A 262 -0.46 29.50 -18.79
C GLY A 262 -0.02 29.29 -20.24
N GLU A 263 1.26 29.01 -20.47
CA GLU A 263 1.86 28.78 -21.78
C GLU A 263 1.39 27.46 -22.42
N SER A 264 1.35 26.37 -21.64
CA SER A 264 0.84 25.08 -22.12
C SER A 264 -0.67 25.01 -22.06
N ASN A 265 -1.25 25.28 -20.89
CA ASN A 265 -2.67 25.13 -20.56
C ASN A 265 -3.24 23.76 -20.97
N PHE A 266 -2.49 22.68 -20.70
CA PHE A 266 -2.89 21.32 -21.06
C PHE A 266 -3.80 20.70 -20.01
N ILE A 267 -3.63 21.09 -18.75
CA ILE A 267 -4.45 20.62 -17.64
C ILE A 267 -4.95 21.79 -16.80
N GLU A 268 -6.03 21.55 -16.08
CA GLU A 268 -6.48 22.36 -14.96
C GLU A 268 -6.61 21.45 -13.74
N LEU A 269 -5.91 21.80 -12.66
CA LEU A 269 -5.98 21.11 -11.38
C LEU A 269 -7.21 21.57 -10.57
N ASP A 270 -7.69 20.69 -9.70
CA ASP A 270 -8.81 20.98 -8.80
C ASP A 270 -8.43 22.03 -7.74
N ASP A 271 -9.43 22.76 -7.24
CA ASP A 271 -9.26 23.76 -6.19
C ASP A 271 -8.77 23.13 -4.88
N ALA A 272 -9.08 21.86 -4.64
CA ALA A 272 -8.65 21.13 -3.44
C ALA A 272 -7.13 20.93 -3.34
N VAL A 273 -6.40 21.00 -4.46
CA VAL A 273 -4.95 20.76 -4.53
C VAL A 273 -4.15 21.98 -5.00
N THR A 274 -4.82 23.13 -5.17
CA THR A 274 -4.20 24.36 -5.64
C THR A 274 -4.48 25.54 -4.71
N SER A 275 -3.61 26.54 -4.74
CA SER A 275 -3.92 27.87 -4.18
C SER A 275 -4.17 28.87 -5.30
N GLY A 276 -4.85 29.97 -4.97
CA GLY A 276 -5.21 31.02 -5.91
C GLY A 276 -4.69 32.40 -5.50
N SER A 277 -4.84 33.36 -6.41
CA SER A 277 -4.66 34.78 -6.09
C SER A 277 -6.02 35.45 -5.89
N SER A 278 -6.16 36.24 -4.84
CA SER A 278 -7.37 37.05 -4.61
C SER A 278 -7.62 38.12 -5.69
N LEU A 279 -6.60 38.45 -6.50
CA LEU A 279 -6.68 39.44 -7.59
C LEU A 279 -6.81 38.81 -8.99
N MET A 280 -6.42 37.55 -9.15
CA MET A 280 -6.33 36.89 -10.46
C MET A 280 -7.04 35.52 -10.39
N PRO A 281 -8.36 35.48 -10.62
CA PRO A 281 -9.18 34.28 -10.37
C PRO A 281 -8.85 33.09 -11.26
N GLN A 282 -8.19 33.31 -12.41
CA GLN A 282 -7.76 32.26 -13.32
C GLN A 282 -6.45 31.58 -12.90
N LYS A 283 -5.68 32.18 -11.97
CA LYS A 283 -4.34 31.68 -11.61
C LYS A 283 -4.46 30.63 -10.50
N LYS A 284 -4.24 29.36 -10.85
CA LYS A 284 -4.10 28.23 -9.91
C LYS A 284 -2.63 27.82 -9.78
N ASN A 285 -2.08 27.92 -8.57
CA ASN A 285 -0.71 27.51 -8.26
C ASN A 285 -0.69 26.01 -7.93
N PRO A 286 0.19 25.21 -8.54
CA PRO A 286 0.29 23.78 -8.31
C PRO A 286 1.04 23.42 -7.02
N ASP A 287 0.63 23.99 -5.88
CA ASP A 287 1.36 23.93 -4.60
C ASP A 287 1.64 22.50 -4.14
N ALA A 288 0.67 21.59 -4.28
CA ALA A 288 0.84 20.18 -3.93
C ALA A 288 1.99 19.53 -4.72
N LEU A 289 2.07 19.81 -6.02
CA LEU A 289 3.12 19.27 -6.90
C LEU A 289 4.48 19.91 -6.61
N GLU A 290 4.52 21.21 -6.33
CA GLU A 290 5.76 21.89 -5.92
C GLU A 290 6.30 21.32 -4.61
N LEU A 291 5.43 21.03 -3.64
CA LEU A 291 5.81 20.39 -2.38
C LEU A 291 6.25 18.93 -2.57
N ILE A 292 5.60 18.15 -3.44
CA ILE A 292 6.04 16.79 -3.78
C ILE A 292 7.47 16.82 -4.34
N ARG A 293 7.74 17.71 -5.32
CA ARG A 293 9.07 17.91 -5.90
C ARG A 293 10.09 18.35 -4.85
N GLY A 294 9.73 19.31 -3.98
CA GLY A 294 10.60 19.80 -2.90
C GLY A 294 10.93 18.75 -1.84
N LYS A 295 9.95 17.91 -1.47
CA LYS A 295 10.12 16.79 -0.53
C LYS A 295 10.98 15.65 -1.10
N CYS A 296 11.33 15.65 -2.38
CA CYS A 296 12.34 14.70 -2.86
C CYS A 296 13.70 14.91 -2.19
N GLY A 297 14.10 16.17 -1.93
CA GLY A 297 15.39 16.50 -1.33
C GLY A 297 15.53 16.03 0.12
N ARG A 298 14.46 16.15 0.93
CA ARG A 298 14.49 15.71 2.33
C ARG A 298 14.66 14.19 2.47
N VAL A 299 13.95 13.42 1.65
CA VAL A 299 13.97 11.94 1.69
C VAL A 299 15.35 11.42 1.27
N TYR A 300 15.91 11.99 0.19
CA TYR A 300 17.29 11.70 -0.21
C TYR A 300 18.31 12.10 0.88
N GLY A 301 18.09 13.25 1.54
CA GLY A 301 18.94 13.72 2.64
C GLY A 301 19.01 12.72 3.79
N ALA A 302 17.88 12.13 4.19
CA ALA A 302 17.82 11.09 5.21
C ALA A 302 18.62 9.84 4.80
N MET A 303 18.49 9.39 3.54
CA MET A 303 19.29 8.27 3.01
C MET A 303 20.80 8.57 3.07
N ALA A 304 21.21 9.75 2.60
CA ALA A 304 22.62 10.14 2.60
C ALA A 304 23.20 10.25 4.02
N ALA A 305 22.42 10.79 4.97
CA ALA A 305 22.80 10.86 6.37
C ALA A 305 22.99 9.47 6.98
N MET A 306 22.02 8.57 6.83
CA MET A 306 22.07 7.22 7.38
C MET A 306 23.28 6.42 6.86
N MET A 307 23.53 6.49 5.55
CA MET A 307 24.71 5.87 4.92
C MET A 307 26.01 6.38 5.54
N MET A 308 26.09 7.68 5.82
CA MET A 308 27.29 8.28 6.39
C MET A 308 27.44 7.99 7.89
N THR A 309 26.35 7.89 8.64
CA THR A 309 26.35 7.47 10.05
C THR A 309 26.88 6.05 10.22
N VAL A 310 26.48 5.10 9.36
CA VAL A 310 26.91 3.68 9.45
C VAL A 310 28.32 3.46 8.90
N LYS A 311 28.81 4.36 8.03
CA LYS A 311 30.11 4.22 7.37
C LYS A 311 31.24 4.06 8.39
N ALA A 312 31.89 2.89 8.32
CA ALA A 312 33.06 2.52 9.12
C ALA A 312 32.82 2.44 10.64
N LEU A 313 31.58 2.22 11.09
CA LEU A 313 31.32 1.83 12.48
C LEU A 313 31.97 0.46 12.77
N PRO A 314 32.69 0.31 13.90
CA PRO A 314 33.16 -1.00 14.33
C PRO A 314 31.99 -1.87 14.78
N LEU A 315 32.09 -3.19 14.68
CA LEU A 315 31.08 -4.07 15.27
C LEU A 315 31.11 -4.01 16.81
N ALA A 316 30.00 -4.20 17.51
CA ALA A 316 28.65 -4.51 17.00
C ALA A 316 27.69 -3.30 17.09
N TYR A 317 26.98 -3.14 18.21
CA TYR A 317 26.14 -1.96 18.44
C TYR A 317 26.98 -0.76 18.90
N ASN A 318 26.74 0.41 18.33
CA ASN A 318 27.29 1.69 18.76
C ASN A 318 26.16 2.71 18.90
N LYS A 319 26.32 3.70 19.79
CA LYS A 319 25.25 4.67 20.10
C LYS A 319 24.85 5.51 18.88
N ASP A 320 25.76 5.68 17.91
CA ASP A 320 25.52 6.30 16.60
C ASP A 320 24.28 5.71 15.90
N MET A 321 23.99 4.43 16.11
CA MET A 321 22.83 3.75 15.54
C MET A 321 21.50 4.22 16.12
N GLN A 322 21.47 5.10 17.12
CA GLN A 322 20.22 5.74 17.59
C GLN A 322 19.62 6.69 16.54
N GLU A 323 20.46 7.21 15.63
CA GLU A 323 20.09 8.11 14.52
C GLU A 323 19.30 7.40 13.39
N ASP A 324 19.10 6.09 13.49
CA ASP A 324 18.35 5.28 12.52
C ASP A 324 16.85 5.63 12.43
N LYS A 325 16.28 6.17 13.51
CA LYS A 325 14.83 6.34 13.68
C LYS A 325 14.32 7.64 13.08
N GLU A 326 14.85 8.79 13.49
CA GLU A 326 14.29 10.10 13.10
C GLU A 326 14.28 10.29 11.57
N GLY A 327 15.38 9.98 10.90
CA GLY A 327 15.50 10.09 9.44
C GLY A 327 14.59 9.10 8.70
N LEU A 328 14.45 7.87 9.19
CA LEU A 328 13.57 6.87 8.60
C LEU A 328 12.10 7.25 8.76
N PHE A 329 11.70 7.63 9.98
CA PHE A 329 10.36 8.07 10.33
C PHE A 329 9.91 9.22 9.43
N ASP A 330 10.73 10.28 9.34
CA ASP A 330 10.43 11.43 8.50
C ASP A 330 10.30 11.09 7.01
N ALA A 331 11.21 10.23 6.53
CA ALA A 331 11.28 9.87 5.12
C ALA A 331 10.09 9.02 4.67
N LEU A 332 9.69 8.04 5.47
CA LEU A 332 8.56 7.17 5.13
C LEU A 332 7.22 7.89 5.26
N ASP A 333 7.04 8.73 6.28
CA ASP A 333 5.85 9.59 6.40
C ASP A 333 5.77 10.56 5.20
N SER A 334 6.87 11.23 4.87
CA SER A 334 6.92 12.14 3.72
C SER A 334 6.63 11.44 2.39
N TRP A 335 7.14 10.22 2.20
CA TRP A 335 6.88 9.45 0.99
C TRP A 335 5.40 9.04 0.90
N HIS A 336 4.81 8.56 2.00
CA HIS A 336 3.39 8.26 2.09
C HIS A 336 2.52 9.48 1.72
N ASP A 337 2.74 10.61 2.39
CA ASP A 337 1.99 11.86 2.17
C ASP A 337 2.12 12.34 0.72
N CYS A 338 3.31 12.24 0.13
CA CYS A 338 3.52 12.64 -1.25
C CYS A 338 2.78 11.74 -2.23
N MET A 339 2.70 10.43 -2.00
CA MET A 339 1.91 9.53 -2.84
C MET A 339 0.41 9.80 -2.72
N GLU A 340 -0.07 10.05 -1.49
CA GLU A 340 -1.47 10.40 -1.26
C GLU A 340 -1.85 11.71 -1.96
N MET A 341 -1.03 12.76 -1.80
CA MET A 341 -1.25 14.04 -2.47
C MET A 341 -1.12 13.93 -3.99
N ALA A 342 -0.21 13.07 -4.49
CA ALA A 342 -0.10 12.85 -5.93
C ALA A 342 -1.36 12.19 -6.48
N ALA A 343 -1.92 11.19 -5.77
CA ALA A 343 -3.18 10.56 -6.15
C ALA A 343 -4.33 11.59 -6.15
N LEU A 344 -4.40 12.43 -5.13
CA LEU A 344 -5.39 13.51 -5.05
C LEU A 344 -5.27 14.52 -6.19
N CYS A 345 -4.05 14.83 -6.69
CA CYS A 345 -3.87 15.70 -7.85
C CYS A 345 -4.49 15.15 -9.15
N PHE A 346 -4.71 13.84 -9.22
CA PHE A 346 -5.41 13.19 -10.32
C PHE A 346 -6.91 13.03 -10.07
N GLU A 347 -7.41 13.35 -8.87
CA GLU A 347 -8.85 13.44 -8.62
C GLU A 347 -9.36 14.77 -9.17
N GLY A 348 -10.32 14.70 -10.10
CA GLY A 348 -10.91 15.91 -10.68
C GLY A 348 -10.02 16.69 -11.67
N ILE A 349 -8.83 16.17 -12.00
CA ILE A 349 -7.96 16.77 -13.04
C ILE A 349 -8.72 16.88 -14.36
N LYS A 350 -8.68 18.07 -14.97
CA LYS A 350 -9.32 18.32 -16.28
C LYS A 350 -8.24 18.48 -17.33
N ILE A 351 -8.39 17.75 -18.43
CA ILE A 351 -7.45 17.83 -19.55
C ILE A 351 -8.10 18.68 -20.64
N ASN A 352 -7.39 19.71 -21.09
CA ASN A 352 -7.82 20.57 -22.19
C ASN A 352 -7.51 19.88 -23.53
N GLN A 353 -8.45 19.04 -23.98
CA GLN A 353 -8.28 18.19 -25.18
C GLN A 353 -8.01 19.03 -26.44
N ASP A 354 -8.72 20.14 -26.60
CA ASP A 354 -8.55 21.02 -27.76
C ASP A 354 -7.15 21.63 -27.78
N ARG A 355 -6.68 22.14 -26.63
CA ARG A 355 -5.36 22.76 -26.52
C ARG A 355 -4.22 21.76 -26.69
N THR A 356 -4.39 20.56 -26.16
CA THR A 356 -3.38 19.49 -26.28
C THR A 356 -3.29 18.97 -27.71
N LEU A 357 -4.42 18.81 -28.40
CA LEU A 357 -4.44 18.48 -29.83
C LEU A 357 -3.80 19.58 -30.68
N GLU A 358 -4.18 20.84 -30.47
CA GLU A 358 -3.60 21.99 -31.17
C GLU A 358 -2.07 22.03 -31.00
N ALA A 359 -1.59 21.83 -29.77
CA ALA A 359 -0.15 21.81 -29.49
C ALA A 359 0.57 20.61 -30.13
N ALA A 360 -0.10 19.45 -30.25
CA ALA A 360 0.46 18.26 -30.89
C ALA A 360 0.58 18.39 -32.41
N MET A 361 -0.30 19.17 -33.05
CA MET A 361 -0.25 19.49 -34.49
C MET A 361 0.86 20.50 -34.84
N GLN A 362 1.39 21.22 -33.85
CA GLN A 362 2.41 22.24 -34.06
C GLN A 362 3.83 21.66 -34.01
N GLY A 363 4.80 22.45 -34.48
CA GLY A 363 6.23 22.14 -34.35
C GLY A 363 6.74 21.05 -35.29
N TYR A 364 5.98 20.75 -36.36
CA TYR A 364 6.36 19.76 -37.37
C TYR A 364 6.59 18.36 -36.78
N SER A 365 5.81 18.00 -35.76
CA SER A 365 5.88 16.72 -35.04
C SER A 365 5.60 15.50 -35.94
N ASN A 366 4.88 15.72 -37.06
CA ASN A 366 4.58 14.75 -38.11
C ASN A 366 5.67 14.65 -39.20
N ALA A 367 6.77 15.42 -39.12
CA ALA A 367 7.88 15.34 -40.08
C ALA A 367 8.51 13.94 -40.14
N THR A 368 8.55 13.22 -39.01
CA THR A 368 9.03 11.83 -38.98
C THR A 368 8.16 10.94 -39.87
N GLU A 369 6.85 11.19 -39.94
CA GLU A 369 5.94 10.40 -40.78
C GLU A 369 6.20 10.60 -42.26
N LEU A 370 6.57 11.81 -42.66
CA LEU A 370 6.99 12.10 -44.04
C LEU A 370 8.28 11.36 -44.38
N ALA A 371 9.23 11.29 -43.43
CA ALA A 371 10.47 10.56 -43.65
C ALA A 371 10.21 9.06 -43.81
N ASP A 372 9.39 8.48 -42.93
CA ASP A 372 9.00 7.06 -42.99
C ASP A 372 8.16 6.75 -44.24
N TYR A 373 7.33 7.69 -44.70
CA TYR A 373 6.63 7.59 -45.98
C TYR A 373 7.61 7.48 -47.15
N LEU A 374 8.63 8.33 -47.21
CA LEU A 374 9.66 8.27 -48.26
C LEU A 374 10.47 6.97 -48.18
N VAL A 375 10.74 6.48 -46.96
CA VAL A 375 11.36 5.15 -46.76
C VAL A 375 10.49 4.03 -47.32
N ALA A 376 9.18 4.07 -47.08
CA ALA A 376 8.24 3.11 -47.65
C ALA A 376 8.18 3.17 -49.19
N LYS A 377 8.54 4.30 -49.80
CA LYS A 377 8.70 4.49 -51.26
C LYS A 377 10.09 4.12 -51.79
N GLY A 378 10.97 3.59 -50.95
CA GLY A 378 12.29 3.07 -51.34
C GLY A 378 13.46 4.03 -51.15
N ILE A 379 13.25 5.21 -50.57
CA ILE A 379 14.34 6.16 -50.27
C ILE A 379 15.05 5.76 -48.98
N PRO A 380 16.40 5.65 -48.94
CA PRO A 380 17.11 5.37 -47.70
C PRO A 380 16.82 6.41 -46.61
N PHE A 381 16.64 5.98 -45.35
CA PHE A 381 16.19 6.85 -44.26
C PHE A 381 17.00 8.15 -44.08
N ARG A 382 18.33 8.11 -44.23
CA ARG A 382 19.15 9.34 -44.10
C ARG A 382 18.88 10.36 -45.20
N GLU A 383 18.57 9.88 -46.41
CA GLU A 383 18.19 10.73 -47.53
C GLU A 383 16.77 11.28 -47.34
N ALA A 384 15.83 10.42 -46.94
CA ALA A 384 14.47 10.81 -46.58
C ALA A 384 14.47 11.90 -45.48
N HIS A 385 15.23 11.70 -44.41
CA HIS A 385 15.40 12.68 -43.33
C HIS A 385 15.96 14.01 -43.83
N HIS A 386 16.95 13.99 -44.75
CA HIS A 386 17.49 15.21 -45.34
C HIS A 386 16.44 15.96 -46.18
N ILE A 387 15.72 15.24 -47.04
CA ILE A 387 14.63 15.78 -47.87
C ILE A 387 13.57 16.43 -46.99
N VAL A 388 13.12 15.73 -45.94
CA VAL A 388 12.14 16.26 -44.99
C VAL A 388 12.66 17.47 -44.24
N GLY A 389 13.94 17.48 -43.85
CA GLY A 389 14.55 18.65 -43.22
C GLY A 389 14.45 19.90 -44.10
N VAL A 390 14.67 19.76 -45.41
CA VAL A 390 14.50 20.86 -46.37
C VAL A 390 13.03 21.26 -46.51
N ALA A 391 12.11 20.29 -46.56
CA ALA A 391 10.66 20.55 -46.61
C ALA A 391 10.17 21.31 -45.37
N VAL A 392 10.65 20.96 -44.17
CA VAL A 392 10.33 21.65 -42.91
C VAL A 392 10.84 23.09 -42.94
N VAL A 393 12.07 23.33 -43.41
CA VAL A 393 12.62 24.70 -43.56
C VAL A 393 11.74 25.54 -44.50
N ALA A 394 11.26 24.96 -45.59
CA ALA A 394 10.38 25.64 -46.53
C ALA A 394 9.00 25.94 -45.92
N ALA A 395 8.42 24.98 -45.18
CA ALA A 395 7.15 25.16 -44.47
C ALA A 395 7.25 26.26 -43.40
N ILE A 396 8.36 26.31 -42.64
CA ILE A 396 8.65 27.38 -41.68
C ILE A 396 8.72 28.74 -42.38
N ALA A 397 9.46 28.83 -43.48
CA ALA A 397 9.60 30.07 -44.24
C ALA A 397 8.25 30.57 -44.79
N LYS A 398 7.34 29.65 -45.11
CA LYS A 398 5.97 29.94 -45.58
C LYS A 398 4.98 30.19 -44.45
N GLY A 399 5.31 29.81 -43.21
CA GLY A 399 4.44 29.94 -42.04
C GLY A 399 3.25 28.97 -42.06
N CYS A 400 3.42 27.77 -42.62
CA CYS A 400 2.38 26.74 -42.71
C CYS A 400 2.85 25.40 -42.11
N ALA A 401 1.90 24.51 -41.81
CA ALA A 401 2.17 23.12 -41.45
C ALA A 401 2.62 22.29 -42.67
N LEU A 402 3.13 21.08 -42.46
CA LEU A 402 3.59 20.23 -43.56
C LEU A 402 2.42 19.79 -44.44
N GLU A 403 1.31 19.40 -43.83
CA GLU A 403 0.06 18.99 -44.48
C GLU A 403 -0.64 20.12 -45.26
N GLU A 404 -0.23 21.38 -45.08
CA GLU A 404 -0.73 22.54 -45.82
C GLU A 404 0.09 22.85 -47.08
N LEU A 405 1.24 22.19 -47.27
CA LEU A 405 1.97 22.26 -48.54
C LEU A 405 1.17 21.55 -49.63
N SER A 406 1.00 22.20 -50.78
CA SER A 406 0.34 21.57 -51.92
C SER A 406 1.16 20.40 -52.49
N LEU A 407 0.51 19.49 -53.22
CA LEU A 407 1.21 18.32 -53.76
C LEU A 407 2.32 18.73 -54.72
N GLU A 408 2.09 19.79 -55.50
CA GLU A 408 3.09 20.36 -56.39
C GLU A 408 4.31 20.89 -55.62
N GLU A 409 4.11 21.53 -54.47
CA GLU A 409 5.21 21.96 -53.59
C GLU A 409 5.94 20.77 -52.98
N MET A 410 5.21 19.75 -52.50
CA MET A 410 5.83 18.55 -51.95
C MET A 410 6.69 17.81 -52.99
N LYS A 411 6.22 17.73 -54.25
CA LYS A 411 6.95 17.11 -55.35
C LYS A 411 8.25 17.84 -55.72
N GLN A 412 8.43 19.10 -55.31
CA GLN A 412 9.71 19.80 -55.46
C GLN A 412 10.81 19.24 -54.55
N PHE A 413 10.45 18.64 -53.42
CA PHE A 413 11.41 17.99 -52.51
C PHE A 413 11.69 16.55 -52.91
N SER A 414 10.68 15.81 -53.35
CA SER A 414 10.85 14.46 -53.89
C SER A 414 9.71 14.07 -54.83
N THR A 415 10.06 13.57 -56.01
CA THR A 415 9.10 13.20 -57.06
C THR A 415 8.26 11.97 -56.72
N VAL A 416 8.63 11.20 -55.68
CA VAL A 416 7.88 10.00 -55.25
C VAL A 416 6.70 10.32 -54.34
N ILE A 417 6.55 11.57 -53.92
CA ILE A 417 5.44 12.02 -53.07
C ILE A 417 4.16 12.14 -53.89
N GLU A 418 3.11 11.45 -53.47
CA GLU A 418 1.79 11.46 -54.11
C GLU A 418 0.69 11.86 -53.11
N ASN A 419 -0.56 11.95 -53.56
CA ASN A 419 -1.71 12.33 -52.72
C ASN A 419 -1.92 11.44 -51.47
N ASP A 420 -1.32 10.25 -51.42
CA ASP A 420 -1.35 9.36 -50.27
C ASP A 420 -0.48 9.84 -49.08
N VAL A 421 0.25 10.96 -49.22
CA VAL A 421 1.03 11.57 -48.14
C VAL A 421 0.17 12.24 -47.07
N TYR A 422 -0.92 12.91 -47.45
CA TYR A 422 -1.73 13.69 -46.49
C TYR A 422 -2.37 12.82 -45.40
N PRO A 423 -2.95 11.64 -45.71
CA PRO A 423 -3.43 10.72 -44.68
C PRO A 423 -2.33 10.25 -43.70
N ILE A 424 -1.07 10.25 -44.13
CA ILE A 424 0.08 9.83 -43.30
C ILE A 424 0.53 10.94 -42.34
N LEU A 425 0.26 12.20 -42.69
CA LEU A 425 0.64 13.36 -41.88
C LEU A 425 -0.37 13.68 -40.76
N THR A 426 -1.52 13.00 -40.72
CA THR A 426 -2.52 13.23 -39.66
C THR A 426 -2.03 12.70 -38.31
N ILE A 427 -2.57 13.28 -37.23
CA ILE A 427 -2.26 12.85 -35.86
C ILE A 427 -2.67 11.39 -35.63
N GLU A 428 -3.81 10.98 -36.17
CA GLU A 428 -4.31 9.60 -36.07
C GLU A 428 -3.30 8.63 -36.69
N SER A 429 -2.77 8.95 -37.88
CA SER A 429 -1.75 8.11 -38.52
C SER A 429 -0.44 8.05 -37.72
N CYS A 430 -0.02 9.18 -37.12
CA CYS A 430 1.12 9.20 -36.21
C CYS A 430 0.92 8.21 -35.07
N LEU A 431 -0.24 8.25 -34.40
CA LEU A 431 -0.52 7.36 -33.28
C LEU A 431 -0.58 5.89 -33.75
N ASP A 432 -1.36 5.60 -34.79
CA ASP A 432 -1.63 4.25 -35.28
C ASP A 432 -0.38 3.51 -35.75
N LYS A 433 0.59 4.20 -36.37
CA LYS A 433 1.82 3.57 -36.86
C LYS A 433 2.74 3.10 -35.74
N ARG A 434 2.65 3.67 -34.55
CA ARG A 434 3.46 3.28 -33.37
C ARG A 434 2.82 2.08 -32.67
N CYS A 435 2.60 1.01 -33.43
CA CYS A 435 1.81 -0.17 -33.04
C CYS A 435 2.63 -1.34 -32.49
N ALA A 436 3.95 -1.19 -32.35
CA ALA A 436 4.78 -2.16 -31.63
C ALA A 436 4.45 -2.17 -30.13
N LEU A 437 4.81 -3.25 -29.43
CA LEU A 437 4.59 -3.37 -27.98
C LEU A 437 5.19 -2.17 -27.24
N GLY A 438 4.39 -1.53 -26.39
CA GLY A 438 4.80 -0.32 -25.66
C GLY A 438 4.76 0.96 -26.49
N GLY A 439 4.26 0.90 -27.73
CA GLY A 439 3.97 2.08 -28.54
C GLY A 439 2.66 2.78 -28.14
N VAL A 440 2.39 3.91 -28.79
CA VAL A 440 1.26 4.79 -28.45
C VAL A 440 0.00 4.53 -29.28
N ALA A 441 0.04 3.60 -30.22
CA ALA A 441 -1.15 3.22 -30.99
C ALA A 441 -2.31 2.84 -30.04
N PRO A 442 -3.58 3.15 -30.40
CA PRO A 442 -4.72 2.94 -29.51
C PRO A 442 -4.83 1.51 -28.97
N ASN A 443 -4.57 0.51 -29.82
CA ASN A 443 -4.59 -0.90 -29.42
C ASN A 443 -3.46 -1.28 -28.43
N GLN A 444 -2.30 -0.64 -28.52
CA GLN A 444 -1.16 -0.88 -27.62
C GLN A 444 -1.39 -0.21 -26.27
N VAL A 445 -1.92 1.01 -26.25
CA VAL A 445 -2.31 1.69 -25.01
C VAL A 445 -3.42 0.91 -24.32
N ASP A 446 -4.45 0.49 -25.04
CA ASP A 446 -5.52 -0.35 -24.47
C ASP A 446 -5.00 -1.66 -23.88
N TYR A 447 -4.11 -2.34 -24.60
CA TYR A 447 -3.43 -3.53 -24.09
C TYR A 447 -2.65 -3.24 -22.80
N ALA A 448 -1.88 -2.14 -22.75
CA ALA A 448 -1.09 -1.77 -21.58
C ALA A 448 -1.96 -1.43 -20.37
N ILE A 449 -3.07 -0.71 -20.55
CA ILE A 449 -4.03 -0.45 -19.47
C ILE A 449 -4.62 -1.78 -18.97
N GLY A 450 -5.05 -2.67 -19.88
CA GLY A 450 -5.58 -3.97 -19.49
C GLY A 450 -4.56 -4.86 -18.76
N GLN A 451 -3.26 -4.76 -19.06
CA GLN A 451 -2.22 -5.44 -18.29
C GLN A 451 -2.03 -4.82 -16.90
N ALA A 452 -2.04 -3.49 -16.80
CA ALA A 452 -1.91 -2.78 -15.53
C ALA A 452 -3.10 -3.07 -14.59
N GLU A 453 -4.33 -3.04 -15.11
CA GLU A 453 -5.55 -3.43 -14.38
C GLU A 453 -5.44 -4.87 -13.87
N LYS A 454 -5.09 -5.84 -14.73
CA LYS A 454 -4.90 -7.24 -14.30
C LYS A 454 -3.82 -7.40 -13.23
N ARG A 455 -2.76 -6.61 -13.30
CA ARG A 455 -1.66 -6.64 -12.31
C ARG A 455 -2.13 -6.10 -10.96
N LEU A 456 -2.83 -4.97 -10.96
CA LEU A 456 -3.44 -4.38 -9.75
C LEU A 456 -4.51 -5.29 -9.17
N ASP A 457 -5.40 -5.86 -9.99
CA ASP A 457 -6.42 -6.81 -9.55
C ASP A 457 -5.82 -8.05 -8.90
N LYS A 458 -4.66 -8.53 -9.36
CA LYS A 458 -3.93 -9.63 -8.71
C LYS A 458 -3.31 -9.25 -7.37
N ARG A 459 -2.95 -7.97 -7.17
CA ARG A 459 -2.45 -7.45 -5.87
C ARG A 459 -3.60 -7.25 -4.87
N TYR A 460 -4.73 -6.73 -5.35
CA TYR A 460 -5.98 -6.59 -4.59
C TYR A 460 -6.76 -7.89 -4.43
N SER A 461 -6.43 -8.93 -5.21
CA SER A 461 -6.79 -10.30 -4.90
C SER A 461 -5.91 -10.70 -3.73
N PRO A 462 -6.40 -10.62 -2.49
CA PRO A 462 -5.53 -10.90 -1.38
C PRO A 462 -5.03 -12.34 -1.56
N ASN A 463 -3.75 -12.59 -1.31
CA ASN A 463 -3.27 -13.94 -0.98
C ASN A 463 -3.90 -14.47 0.32
N VAL A 464 -5.05 -13.94 0.75
CA VAL A 464 -5.93 -14.50 1.76
C VAL A 464 -6.41 -15.83 1.23
N LYS A 465 -5.76 -16.88 1.72
CA LYS A 465 -6.24 -18.24 1.53
C LYS A 465 -7.41 -18.42 2.48
N VAL A 466 -8.59 -18.57 1.91
CA VAL A 466 -9.76 -18.97 2.70
C VAL A 466 -9.88 -20.48 2.67
N ARG A 467 -10.01 -21.07 3.85
CA ARG A 467 -10.22 -22.51 4.02
C ARG A 467 -11.26 -22.78 5.09
N GLY A 468 -11.78 -24.01 5.11
CA GLY A 468 -12.56 -24.49 6.25
C GLY A 468 -11.75 -24.41 7.56
N ALA A 469 -12.43 -24.06 8.65
CA ALA A 469 -11.84 -24.02 9.98
C ALA A 469 -11.50 -25.43 10.48
N ARG A 470 -10.47 -25.51 11.30
CA ARG A 470 -9.98 -26.72 11.99
C ARG A 470 -10.07 -26.49 13.50
N LEU A 471 -10.03 -27.56 14.28
CA LEU A 471 -10.00 -27.45 15.75
C LEU A 471 -8.80 -26.66 16.28
N THR A 472 -7.69 -26.62 15.52
CA THR A 472 -6.50 -25.82 15.86
C THR A 472 -6.72 -24.31 15.69
N ASP A 473 -7.77 -23.88 14.98
CA ASP A 473 -8.08 -22.46 14.77
C ASP A 473 -9.01 -21.90 15.86
N LEU A 474 -9.47 -22.75 16.79
CA LEU A 474 -10.54 -22.43 17.72
C LEU A 474 -10.22 -21.22 18.60
N ASP A 475 -8.99 -21.10 19.10
CA ASP A 475 -8.59 -19.99 19.96
C ASP A 475 -8.61 -18.65 19.20
N ALA A 476 -8.19 -18.65 17.93
CA ALA A 476 -8.23 -17.44 17.08
C ALA A 476 -9.68 -17.06 16.73
N ILE A 477 -10.52 -18.04 16.40
CA ILE A 477 -11.95 -17.82 16.13
C ILE A 477 -12.66 -17.29 17.38
N GLU A 478 -12.41 -17.89 18.55
CA GLU A 478 -12.99 -17.44 19.81
C GLU A 478 -12.57 -16.01 20.13
N GLY A 479 -11.27 -15.68 19.99
CA GLY A 479 -10.76 -14.33 20.19
C GLY A 479 -11.50 -13.29 19.33
N MET A 480 -11.63 -13.55 18.01
CA MET A 480 -12.34 -12.66 17.10
C MET A 480 -13.84 -12.55 17.45
N VAL A 481 -14.51 -13.67 17.72
CA VAL A 481 -15.94 -13.67 18.05
C VAL A 481 -16.20 -12.90 19.34
N VAL A 482 -15.38 -13.09 20.37
CA VAL A 482 -15.47 -12.35 21.64
C VAL A 482 -15.23 -10.87 21.43
N TYR A 483 -14.19 -10.50 20.68
CA TYR A 483 -13.86 -9.11 20.38
C TYR A 483 -15.02 -8.38 19.67
N TRP A 484 -15.50 -8.94 18.57
CA TRP A 484 -16.59 -8.33 17.78
C TRP A 484 -17.94 -8.37 18.50
N ALA A 485 -18.17 -9.35 19.37
CA ALA A 485 -19.34 -9.36 20.24
C ALA A 485 -19.25 -8.29 21.34
N GLY A 486 -18.06 -8.03 21.88
CA GLY A 486 -17.82 -6.95 22.86
C GLY A 486 -18.11 -5.55 22.28
N LEU A 487 -17.81 -5.34 21.00
CA LEU A 487 -18.18 -4.12 20.27
C LEU A 487 -19.66 -4.07 19.87
N GLY A 488 -20.41 -5.15 20.10
CA GLY A 488 -21.81 -5.27 19.72
C GLY A 488 -22.05 -5.44 18.22
N GLU A 489 -21.03 -5.81 17.44
CA GLU A 489 -21.14 -6.07 16.00
C GLU A 489 -21.62 -7.50 15.70
N ASN A 490 -21.23 -8.46 16.55
CA ASN A 490 -21.63 -9.86 16.45
C ASN A 490 -22.38 -10.33 17.70
N LEU A 491 -23.11 -11.45 17.60
CA LEU A 491 -23.70 -12.12 18.77
C LEU A 491 -22.63 -12.93 19.53
N PRO A 492 -22.65 -12.95 20.87
CA PRO A 492 -21.72 -13.76 21.65
C PRO A 492 -21.97 -15.25 21.40
N ARG A 493 -20.88 -16.03 21.28
CA ARG A 493 -20.90 -17.49 21.18
C ARG A 493 -20.00 -18.07 22.24
N ASN A 494 -20.46 -19.12 22.92
CA ASN A 494 -19.61 -19.83 23.88
C ASN A 494 -18.70 -20.85 23.15
N ARG A 495 -17.59 -21.22 23.79
CA ARG A 495 -16.61 -22.15 23.23
C ARG A 495 -17.20 -23.50 22.80
N ASN A 496 -18.17 -24.03 23.56
CA ASN A 496 -18.82 -25.31 23.24
C ASN A 496 -19.63 -25.24 21.93
N GLU A 497 -20.29 -24.11 21.67
CA GLU A 497 -20.98 -23.83 20.41
C GLU A 497 -19.98 -23.72 19.26
N LEU A 498 -18.87 -23.01 19.45
CA LEU A 498 -17.81 -22.90 18.43
C LEU A 498 -17.17 -24.26 18.10
N VAL A 499 -16.96 -25.13 19.09
CA VAL A 499 -16.44 -26.49 18.88
C VAL A 499 -17.44 -27.33 18.08
N ARG A 500 -18.73 -27.30 18.43
CA ARG A 500 -19.77 -28.07 17.73
C ARG A 500 -19.93 -27.60 16.29
N ASP A 501 -19.84 -26.29 16.08
CA ASP A 501 -20.14 -25.65 14.80
C ASP A 501 -18.87 -25.37 13.97
N ILE A 502 -17.69 -25.85 14.41
CA ILE A 502 -16.41 -25.56 13.74
C ILE A 502 -16.42 -25.91 12.23
N GLY A 503 -17.16 -26.96 11.83
CA GLY A 503 -17.28 -27.36 10.42
C GLY A 503 -18.09 -26.39 9.53
N SER A 504 -18.89 -25.48 10.12
CA SER A 504 -19.57 -24.41 9.39
C SER A 504 -18.71 -23.16 9.22
N PHE A 505 -17.62 -23.02 9.98
CA PHE A 505 -16.70 -21.90 9.89
C PHE A 505 -15.73 -22.01 8.70
N ALA A 506 -15.44 -20.86 8.11
CA ALA A 506 -14.31 -20.61 7.24
C ALA A 506 -13.39 -19.58 7.90
N VAL A 507 -12.09 -19.71 7.64
CA VAL A 507 -11.05 -18.80 8.12
C VAL A 507 -10.25 -18.23 6.96
N ALA A 508 -9.97 -16.93 7.03
CA ALA A 508 -8.93 -16.29 6.24
C ALA A 508 -7.58 -16.58 6.90
N GLU A 509 -6.61 -17.06 6.12
CA GLU A 509 -5.25 -17.31 6.57
C GLU A 509 -4.27 -16.43 5.79
N ASN A 510 -3.34 -15.81 6.52
CA ASN A 510 -2.16 -15.19 5.95
C ASN A 510 -0.90 -15.72 6.63
N HIS A 511 0.04 -16.27 5.86
CA HIS A 511 1.29 -16.88 6.34
C HIS A 511 1.13 -17.84 7.53
N GLY A 512 0.07 -18.67 7.56
CA GLY A 512 -0.19 -19.63 8.64
C GLY A 512 -0.98 -19.09 9.82
N VAL A 513 -1.26 -17.77 9.86
CA VAL A 513 -2.02 -17.11 10.92
C VAL A 513 -3.46 -16.89 10.46
N VAL A 514 -4.42 -17.19 11.32
CA VAL A 514 -5.85 -16.91 11.08
C VAL A 514 -6.09 -15.41 11.28
N THR A 515 -6.50 -14.71 10.23
CA THR A 515 -6.69 -13.26 10.21
C THR A 515 -8.16 -12.84 10.07
N GLY A 516 -9.07 -13.79 9.93
CA GLY A 516 -10.51 -13.55 9.84
C GLY A 516 -11.31 -14.84 9.91
N CYS A 517 -12.57 -14.76 10.32
CA CYS A 517 -13.50 -15.89 10.35
C CYS A 517 -14.92 -15.49 9.98
N ALA A 518 -15.70 -16.45 9.48
CA ALA A 518 -17.17 -16.37 9.46
C ALA A 518 -17.75 -17.79 9.39
N SER A 519 -19.03 -17.94 9.71
CA SER A 519 -19.76 -19.21 9.63
C SER A 519 -20.90 -19.13 8.64
N LEU A 520 -21.08 -20.19 7.85
CA LEU A 520 -22.29 -20.40 7.05
C LEU A 520 -23.24 -21.35 7.80
N TYR A 521 -24.25 -20.79 8.45
CA TYR A 521 -25.24 -21.58 9.19
C TYR A 521 -26.45 -21.92 8.31
N VAL A 522 -26.70 -23.21 8.10
CA VAL A 522 -27.80 -23.68 7.25
C VAL A 522 -29.05 -23.91 8.07
N TYR A 523 -30.17 -23.30 7.66
CA TYR A 523 -31.45 -23.42 8.34
C TYR A 523 -32.36 -24.50 7.77
N ASP A 524 -32.35 -24.68 6.45
CA ASP A 524 -33.08 -25.72 5.70
C ASP A 524 -32.48 -25.87 4.29
N SER A 525 -33.12 -26.68 3.45
CA SER A 525 -32.63 -27.01 2.09
C SER A 525 -32.53 -25.81 1.13
N GLY A 526 -33.05 -24.64 1.48
CA GLY A 526 -33.04 -23.47 0.60
C GLY A 526 -32.44 -22.21 1.21
N LEU A 527 -32.19 -22.18 2.53
CA LEU A 527 -31.80 -20.97 3.26
C LEU A 527 -30.58 -21.18 4.17
N ALA A 528 -29.60 -20.29 4.03
CA ALA A 528 -28.46 -20.20 4.94
C ALA A 528 -28.19 -18.74 5.38
N GLU A 529 -27.41 -18.59 6.44
CA GLU A 529 -26.99 -17.30 6.99
C GLU A 529 -25.48 -17.22 7.11
N ILE A 530 -24.89 -16.08 6.75
CA ILE A 530 -23.52 -15.75 7.12
C ILE A 530 -23.54 -15.11 8.50
N ARG A 531 -22.89 -15.75 9.47
CA ARG A 531 -22.80 -15.31 10.87
C ARG A 531 -21.36 -15.12 11.31
N SER A 532 -21.19 -14.36 12.40
CA SER A 532 -19.92 -14.26 13.12
C SER A 532 -18.77 -13.81 12.22
N LEU A 533 -19.06 -12.95 11.24
CA LEU A 533 -18.03 -12.39 10.37
C LEU A 533 -17.18 -11.45 11.21
N GLY A 534 -15.90 -11.78 11.33
CA GLY A 534 -14.93 -11.00 12.08
C GLY A 534 -13.58 -11.02 11.37
N VAL A 535 -12.90 -9.88 11.37
CA VAL A 535 -11.52 -9.75 10.88
C VAL A 535 -10.67 -9.29 12.06
N GLU A 536 -9.49 -9.88 12.21
CA GLU A 536 -8.56 -9.54 13.29
C GLU A 536 -8.18 -8.04 13.23
N ALA A 537 -8.01 -7.40 14.39
CA ALA A 537 -7.57 -6.02 14.46
C ALA A 537 -6.20 -5.85 13.77
N GLY A 538 -6.07 -4.86 12.88
CA GLY A 538 -4.88 -4.67 12.04
C GLY A 538 -4.91 -5.38 10.68
N TRP A 539 -5.90 -6.25 10.43
CA TRP A 539 -6.15 -6.88 9.12
C TRP A 539 -7.42 -6.36 8.43
N GLN A 540 -8.09 -5.37 9.03
CA GLN A 540 -9.30 -4.78 8.46
C GLN A 540 -8.98 -4.04 7.15
N GLN A 541 -9.96 -4.02 6.24
CA GLN A 541 -9.86 -3.40 4.91
C GLN A 541 -8.80 -3.99 3.95
N GLN A 542 -8.17 -5.12 4.30
CA GLN A 542 -7.16 -5.80 3.45
C GLN A 542 -7.73 -6.98 2.64
N GLY A 543 -9.05 -7.07 2.49
CA GLY A 543 -9.72 -8.06 1.64
C GLY A 543 -10.15 -9.37 2.31
N GLN A 544 -9.83 -9.61 3.58
CA GLN A 544 -10.16 -10.82 4.34
C GLN A 544 -11.66 -11.07 4.36
N GLY A 545 -12.45 -10.07 4.75
CA GLY A 545 -13.91 -10.17 4.77
C GLY A 545 -14.50 -10.42 3.38
N LYS A 546 -13.91 -9.85 2.32
CA LYS A 546 -14.33 -10.10 0.93
C LYS A 546 -14.15 -11.58 0.59
N ALA A 547 -12.93 -12.09 0.76
CA ALA A 547 -12.58 -13.45 0.41
C ALA A 547 -13.39 -14.48 1.21
N ILE A 548 -13.63 -14.22 2.52
CA ILE A 548 -14.45 -15.10 3.35
C ILE A 548 -15.89 -15.17 2.85
N VAL A 549 -16.52 -14.02 2.56
CA VAL A 549 -17.90 -13.98 2.07
C VAL A 549 -18.02 -14.70 0.72
N GLU A 550 -17.12 -14.43 -0.22
CA GLU A 550 -17.08 -15.11 -1.53
C GLU A 550 -16.96 -16.63 -1.36
N HIS A 551 -16.04 -17.10 -0.51
CA HIS A 551 -15.88 -18.52 -0.21
C HIS A 551 -17.14 -19.16 0.39
N LEU A 552 -17.84 -18.44 1.28
CA LEU A 552 -19.09 -18.95 1.88
C LEU A 552 -20.25 -18.98 0.89
N LEU A 553 -20.34 -18.01 -0.03
CA LEU A 553 -21.33 -18.03 -1.12
C LEU A 553 -21.07 -19.18 -2.10
N ASP A 554 -19.82 -19.46 -2.42
CA ASP A 554 -19.44 -20.62 -3.23
C ASP A 554 -19.80 -21.93 -2.52
N LYS A 555 -19.51 -22.04 -1.22
CA LYS A 555 -19.91 -23.19 -0.39
C LYS A 555 -21.43 -23.37 -0.37
N ALA A 556 -22.19 -22.28 -0.22
CA ALA A 556 -23.66 -22.32 -0.26
C ALA A 556 -24.18 -22.80 -1.63
N THR A 557 -23.58 -22.31 -2.72
CA THR A 557 -23.89 -22.73 -4.10
C THR A 557 -23.62 -24.23 -4.30
N GLN A 558 -22.47 -24.73 -3.82
CA GLN A 558 -22.13 -26.16 -3.87
C GLN A 558 -23.10 -27.04 -3.07
N MET A 559 -23.69 -26.49 -2.01
CA MET A 559 -24.72 -27.14 -1.19
C MET A 559 -26.14 -27.01 -1.78
N ALA A 560 -26.28 -26.42 -2.97
CA ALA A 560 -27.56 -26.12 -3.63
C ALA A 560 -28.51 -25.23 -2.78
N ILE A 561 -27.94 -24.39 -1.91
CA ILE A 561 -28.69 -23.36 -1.19
C ILE A 561 -29.06 -22.26 -2.19
N LYS A 562 -30.35 -21.89 -2.20
CA LYS A 562 -30.86 -20.88 -3.14
C LYS A 562 -30.72 -19.46 -2.62
N LYS A 563 -30.77 -19.30 -1.29
CA LYS A 563 -30.80 -17.99 -0.65
C LYS A 563 -29.87 -17.93 0.54
N VAL A 564 -29.04 -16.90 0.58
CA VAL A 564 -28.17 -16.58 1.73
C VAL A 564 -28.57 -15.21 2.25
N PHE A 565 -28.71 -15.07 3.56
CA PHE A 565 -28.96 -13.78 4.20
C PHE A 565 -27.91 -13.43 5.24
N VAL A 566 -27.90 -12.17 5.66
CA VAL A 566 -27.06 -11.66 6.74
C VAL A 566 -27.82 -10.59 7.53
N LEU A 567 -27.61 -10.56 8.84
CA LEU A 567 -27.99 -9.45 9.71
C LEU A 567 -26.72 -8.66 10.03
N THR A 568 -26.69 -7.37 9.71
CA THR A 568 -25.44 -6.58 9.78
C THR A 568 -25.70 -5.12 10.08
N ARG A 569 -24.72 -4.45 10.72
CA ARG A 569 -24.67 -2.98 10.90
C ARG A 569 -23.82 -2.29 9.84
N VAL A 570 -23.16 -3.04 8.96
CA VAL A 570 -22.32 -2.52 7.86
C VAL A 570 -22.92 -2.89 6.49
N PRO A 571 -24.14 -2.42 6.16
CA PRO A 571 -24.86 -2.89 4.98
C PRO A 571 -24.14 -2.61 3.67
N GLU A 572 -23.41 -1.48 3.58
CA GLU A 572 -22.64 -1.10 2.38
C GLU A 572 -21.60 -2.14 1.98
N PHE A 573 -21.00 -2.83 2.96
CA PHE A 573 -20.03 -3.89 2.70
C PHE A 573 -20.70 -5.06 1.94
N PHE A 574 -21.85 -5.54 2.39
CA PHE A 574 -22.52 -6.67 1.75
C PHE A 574 -23.22 -6.28 0.45
N MET A 575 -23.73 -5.05 0.34
CA MET A 575 -24.35 -4.55 -0.90
C MET A 575 -23.37 -4.50 -2.07
N LYS A 576 -22.11 -4.11 -1.82
CA LYS A 576 -21.03 -4.18 -2.82
C LYS A 576 -20.72 -5.61 -3.31
N ARG A 577 -21.28 -6.63 -2.65
CA ARG A 577 -21.09 -8.07 -2.94
C ARG A 577 -22.38 -8.73 -3.44
N GLY A 578 -23.35 -7.94 -3.91
CA GLY A 578 -24.57 -8.43 -4.53
C GLY A 578 -25.72 -8.75 -3.56
N PHE A 579 -25.56 -8.50 -2.26
CA PHE A 579 -26.68 -8.58 -1.33
C PHE A 579 -27.63 -7.38 -1.50
N THR A 580 -28.93 -7.63 -1.43
CA THR A 580 -29.97 -6.60 -1.52
C THR A 580 -30.73 -6.48 -0.19
N PRO A 581 -31.18 -5.28 0.19
CA PRO A 581 -31.98 -5.10 1.40
C PRO A 581 -33.25 -5.94 1.41
N THR A 582 -33.53 -6.58 2.55
CA THR A 582 -34.75 -7.36 2.79
C THR A 582 -35.35 -7.03 4.16
N SER A 583 -36.55 -7.53 4.44
CA SER A 583 -37.23 -7.32 5.72
C SER A 583 -36.99 -8.50 6.66
N LYS A 584 -36.65 -8.20 7.93
CA LYS A 584 -36.54 -9.22 8.99
C LYS A 584 -37.83 -10.03 9.17
N ALA A 585 -38.99 -9.43 8.89
CA ALA A 585 -40.30 -10.10 8.97
C ALA A 585 -40.49 -11.19 7.91
N LEU A 586 -39.67 -11.21 6.86
CA LEU A 586 -39.70 -12.23 5.81
C LEU A 586 -38.74 -13.40 6.08
N LEU A 587 -37.97 -13.34 7.18
CA LEU A 587 -37.07 -14.41 7.61
C LEU A 587 -37.83 -15.43 8.47
N PRO A 588 -37.52 -16.75 8.39
CA PRO A 588 -38.20 -17.76 9.19
C PRO A 588 -38.11 -17.50 10.69
N GLU A 589 -39.15 -17.83 11.47
CA GLU A 589 -39.17 -17.60 12.94
C GLU A 589 -37.98 -18.24 13.69
N LYS A 590 -37.44 -19.36 13.17
CA LYS A 590 -36.23 -20.00 13.70
C LYS A 590 -34.97 -19.13 13.63
N VAL A 591 -34.97 -18.09 12.80
CA VAL A 591 -33.92 -17.06 12.75
C VAL A 591 -33.92 -16.21 14.01
N MET A 592 -35.12 -15.92 14.55
CA MET A 592 -35.28 -15.04 15.70
C MET A 592 -34.86 -15.67 17.03
N LYS A 593 -34.63 -16.99 17.09
CA LYS A 593 -34.14 -17.67 18.31
C LYS A 593 -32.76 -17.20 18.77
N ASP A 594 -31.89 -16.82 17.84
CA ASP A 594 -30.58 -16.26 18.19
C ASP A 594 -30.71 -14.79 18.68
N CYS A 595 -31.77 -14.09 18.27
CA CYS A 595 -32.09 -12.73 18.72
C CYS A 595 -32.53 -12.67 20.19
N ASP A 596 -33.06 -13.76 20.76
CA ASP A 596 -33.43 -13.85 22.19
C ASP A 596 -32.21 -13.71 23.11
N ARG A 597 -31.01 -14.01 22.60
CA ARG A 597 -29.73 -13.89 23.31
C ARG A 597 -29.01 -12.56 23.02
N CYS A 598 -29.61 -11.69 22.21
CA CYS A 598 -29.01 -10.42 21.83
C CYS A 598 -29.00 -9.46 23.03
N PRO A 599 -27.83 -8.90 23.41
CA PRO A 599 -27.72 -7.93 24.50
C PRO A 599 -28.60 -6.69 24.31
N ARG A 600 -28.95 -6.35 23.05
CA ARG A 600 -29.77 -5.17 22.71
C ARG A 600 -31.28 -5.42 22.68
N GLN A 601 -31.73 -6.67 22.75
CA GLN A 601 -33.16 -7.04 22.77
C GLN A 601 -34.01 -6.23 21.75
N HIS A 602 -34.91 -5.36 22.23
CA HIS A 602 -35.82 -4.55 21.43
C HIS A 602 -35.17 -3.35 20.71
N ALA A 603 -33.90 -3.03 20.99
CA ALA A 603 -33.15 -1.94 20.38
C ALA A 603 -32.21 -2.42 19.24
N CYS A 604 -32.59 -3.49 18.53
CA CYS A 604 -31.80 -4.05 17.45
C CYS A 604 -31.83 -3.15 16.20
N ASP A 605 -30.65 -2.65 15.82
CA ASP A 605 -30.37 -1.75 14.70
C ASP A 605 -29.75 -2.45 13.48
N GLU A 606 -29.60 -3.77 13.51
CA GLU A 606 -29.11 -4.53 12.35
C GLU A 606 -30.09 -4.43 11.17
N VAL A 607 -29.54 -4.38 9.97
CA VAL A 607 -30.29 -4.45 8.72
C VAL A 607 -30.20 -5.87 8.16
N ALA A 608 -31.30 -6.37 7.62
CA ALA A 608 -31.32 -7.65 6.92
C ALA A 608 -31.01 -7.43 5.44
N LEU A 609 -30.08 -8.22 4.91
CA LEU A 609 -29.78 -8.28 3.47
C LEU A 609 -29.83 -9.74 3.00
N GLU A 610 -30.21 -9.98 1.75
CA GLU A 610 -30.23 -11.31 1.14
C GLU A 610 -29.60 -11.33 -0.25
N VAL A 611 -29.13 -12.50 -0.68
CA VAL A 611 -28.64 -12.76 -2.04
C VAL A 611 -29.23 -14.08 -2.54
N TRP A 612 -29.63 -14.10 -3.81
CA TRP A 612 -30.16 -15.26 -4.50
C TRP A 612 -29.08 -15.90 -5.37
N LEU A 613 -28.87 -17.21 -5.20
CA LEU A 613 -27.83 -18.00 -5.86
C LEU A 613 -28.46 -18.82 -7.00
N ASP A 614 -28.96 -18.17 -8.05
CA ASP A 614 -29.58 -18.86 -9.21
C ASP A 614 -28.65 -18.97 -10.43
N GLN A 615 -28.86 -20.07 -11.19
CA GLN A 615 -27.99 -20.74 -12.16
C GLN A 615 -27.52 -19.91 -13.37
N ALA A 616 -26.24 -20.10 -13.72
CA ALA A 616 -25.58 -19.90 -15.02
C ALA A 616 -26.30 -19.01 -16.07
N GLN A 617 -25.69 -17.85 -16.37
CA GLN A 617 -25.73 -17.24 -17.70
C GLN A 617 -25.01 -18.18 -18.71
N HIS A 618 -25.63 -19.30 -19.05
CA HIS A 618 -25.28 -20.07 -20.24
C HIS A 618 -26.11 -19.53 -21.41
N ILE A 619 -25.48 -18.68 -22.21
CA ILE A 619 -25.95 -18.40 -23.57
C ILE A 619 -25.80 -19.72 -24.36
N PRO A 620 -26.88 -20.31 -24.90
CA PRO A 620 -26.76 -21.52 -25.68
C PRO A 620 -26.09 -21.20 -27.01
N THR A 621 -24.84 -21.65 -27.19
CA THR A 621 -24.23 -21.79 -28.50
C THR A 621 -25.01 -22.81 -29.31
N VAL A 622 -25.40 -22.37 -30.49
CA VAL A 622 -26.18 -23.07 -31.51
C VAL A 622 -25.55 -24.43 -31.87
N ASN A 623 -26.40 -25.46 -31.92
CA ASN A 623 -26.13 -26.77 -32.50
C ASN A 623 -25.62 -26.68 -33.95
N VAL A 624 -24.54 -27.42 -34.27
CA VAL A 624 -24.41 -28.11 -35.56
C VAL A 624 -23.69 -29.45 -35.36
N ALA A 625 -24.44 -30.53 -35.65
CA ALA A 625 -24.08 -31.92 -35.97
C ALA A 625 -23.20 -32.73 -35.00
#